data_AF-A0A8H6DYC5-F1
#
_entry.id   AF-A0A8H6DYC5-F1
#
_cell.length_a   1.000
_cell.length_b   1.000
_cell.length_c   1.000
_cell.angle_alpha   90.00
_cell.angle_beta   90.00
_cell.angle_gamma   90.00
#
_symmetry.space_group_name_H-M   'P 1'
#
loop_
_entity.id
_entity.type
_entity.pdbx_description
1 polymer ?
#
loop_
_entity_poly.entity_id
_entity_poly.type
_entity_poly.pdbx_seq_one_letter_code
_entity_poly.pdbx_strand_id
1 'polypeptide(L)'
;MSSSIKITGLLALAGSVAAVPHFQHEKFHHRAAYPAGGWGASNNTAPAGTGSAIYGEPTTTMATTSTSTQTSYTTVYVKPSPYPGLHEANVADVSTTPGCGATVTRGLAYNNAELCSTLGSSYGFGYNWAQTENNDIGTMFIPMMHKPSDSTAEAWLANVDKAVKKGSKAVMGFNECDIAAQCNLSPEAACSSWKEYMNPVKEAHPDVTIIGPSVSNGQAPLGLDWLSRFHTACPDAKVDATNIHFYDVYDDKTIDRFTAHVKKAAETYGQKVWVTEFGLNPGSATQEQAASFLKDCMAYLDTSDDVQGYSWFMVGTGENQLNLSDGLSPIGKVYAGSS
;
A
#
# COMPACT_ATOMS: atom_id res chain seq x y z
N MET A 1 37.15 10.08 65.87
CA MET A 1 36.50 11.20 65.14
C MET A 1 37.17 11.25 63.78
N SER A 2 36.52 11.19 62.61
CA SER A 2 35.12 11.16 62.21
C SER A 2 35.06 10.43 60.85
N SER A 3 34.04 9.60 60.65
CA SER A 3 33.71 8.95 59.37
C SER A 3 33.17 9.96 58.37
N SER A 4 33.36 9.71 57.06
CA SER A 4 32.43 10.19 56.03
C SER A 4 32.45 9.27 54.81
N ILE A 5 31.29 8.67 54.58
CA ILE A 5 30.84 7.77 53.53
C ILE A 5 30.59 8.57 52.23
N LYS A 6 30.94 8.00 51.06
CA LYS A 6 30.36 8.32 49.74
C LYS A 6 30.35 7.05 48.89
N ILE A 7 29.29 6.24 48.97
CA ILE A 7 28.17 6.11 48.01
C ILE A 7 28.63 5.85 46.57
N THR A 8 28.58 4.56 46.24
CA THR A 8 28.66 3.94 44.91
C THR A 8 27.42 4.29 44.09
N GLY A 9 27.58 4.98 42.97
CA GLY A 9 26.52 5.23 41.98
C GLY A 9 26.55 4.17 40.89
N LEU A 10 25.63 3.21 40.96
CA LEU A 10 25.37 2.20 39.94
C LEU A 10 24.49 2.85 38.85
N LEU A 11 25.06 3.12 37.66
CA LEU A 11 24.30 3.59 36.50
C LEU A 11 23.66 2.37 35.82
N ALA A 12 22.40 2.08 36.15
CA ALA A 12 21.60 1.10 35.43
C ALA A 12 21.13 1.71 34.10
N LEU A 13 21.67 1.22 32.97
CA LEU A 13 21.11 1.46 31.65
C LEU A 13 19.78 0.70 31.57
N ALA A 14 18.66 1.38 31.80
CA ALA A 14 17.34 0.87 31.45
C ALA A 14 17.18 0.95 29.93
N GLY A 15 17.48 -0.15 29.23
CA GLY A 15 17.05 -0.35 27.85
C GLY A 15 15.54 -0.51 27.83
N SER A 16 14.82 0.54 27.44
CA SER A 16 13.40 0.48 27.13
C SER A 16 13.22 -0.40 25.90
N VAL A 17 12.85 -1.66 26.10
CA VAL A 17 12.32 -2.53 25.06
C VAL A 17 10.94 -1.97 24.71
N ALA A 18 10.85 -1.21 23.62
CA ALA A 18 9.56 -0.83 23.06
C ALA A 18 8.85 -2.14 22.64
N ALA A 19 7.70 -2.41 23.26
CA ALA A 19 6.88 -3.54 22.88
C ALA A 19 6.45 -3.37 21.42
N VAL A 20 6.84 -4.30 20.56
CA VAL A 20 6.36 -4.40 19.18
C VAL A 20 4.89 -4.80 19.26
N PRO A 21 3.93 -3.97 18.81
CA PRO A 21 2.55 -4.37 18.76
C PRO A 21 2.37 -5.50 17.74
N HIS A 22 1.82 -6.64 18.16
CA HIS A 22 1.34 -7.68 17.26
C HIS A 22 0.07 -7.18 16.57
N PHE A 23 0.16 -6.81 15.30
CA PHE A 23 -1.00 -6.43 14.49
C PHE A 23 -1.74 -7.70 14.04
N GLN A 24 -2.86 -8.02 14.70
CA GLN A 24 -3.78 -9.06 14.23
C GLN A 24 -4.59 -8.54 13.03
N HIS A 25 -4.08 -8.74 11.82
CA HIS A 25 -4.70 -8.31 10.56
C HIS A 25 -5.90 -9.20 10.12
N GLU A 26 -6.07 -10.39 10.70
CA GLU A 26 -7.05 -11.39 10.24
C GLU A 26 -8.53 -11.00 10.45
N LYS A 27 -8.84 -10.01 11.29
CA LYS A 27 -10.23 -9.69 11.67
C LYS A 27 -10.95 -8.72 10.73
N PHE A 28 -10.28 -8.19 9.71
CA PHE A 28 -10.77 -6.98 9.02
C PHE A 28 -11.30 -7.19 7.59
N HIS A 29 -11.21 -8.41 7.04
CA HIS A 29 -11.73 -8.73 5.69
C HIS A 29 -13.10 -9.44 5.68
N HIS A 30 -13.84 -9.47 6.79
CA HIS A 30 -15.21 -9.99 6.76
C HIS A 30 -16.19 -8.94 6.23
N ARG A 31 -16.75 -9.18 5.03
CA ARG A 31 -17.96 -8.49 4.57
C ARG A 31 -19.13 -9.46 4.47
N ALA A 32 -20.30 -8.99 4.87
CA ALA A 32 -21.57 -9.72 4.91
C ALA A 32 -22.02 -10.19 3.51
N ALA A 33 -22.69 -11.34 3.47
CA ALA A 33 -23.25 -11.96 2.28
C ALA A 33 -24.24 -11.02 1.57
N TYR A 34 -24.09 -10.88 0.24
CA TYR A 34 -25.05 -10.19 -0.61
C TYR A 34 -26.37 -10.97 -0.71
N PRO A 35 -27.54 -10.33 -0.63
CA PRO A 35 -28.76 -10.92 -1.16
C PRO A 35 -28.85 -10.63 -2.66
N ALA A 36 -28.93 -11.70 -3.44
CA ALA A 36 -29.44 -11.65 -4.80
C ALA A 36 -30.96 -11.38 -4.76
N GLY A 37 -31.44 -10.46 -5.62
CA GLY A 37 -32.83 -10.47 -6.06
C GLY A 37 -33.55 -9.11 -6.15
N GLY A 38 -34.00 -8.80 -7.36
CA GLY A 38 -35.39 -8.38 -7.59
C GLY A 38 -35.72 -6.89 -7.55
N TRP A 39 -35.73 -6.26 -8.73
CA TRP A 39 -36.50 -5.05 -8.99
C TRP A 39 -38.01 -5.33 -8.88
N GLY A 40 -38.74 -4.49 -8.14
CA GLY A 40 -40.20 -4.53 -8.05
C GLY A 40 -40.76 -3.24 -7.43
N ALA A 41 -41.74 -2.65 -8.10
CA ALA A 41 -42.23 -1.29 -7.91
C ALA A 41 -43.34 -1.13 -6.86
N SER A 42 -43.52 0.13 -6.42
CA SER A 42 -44.77 0.83 -6.06
C SER A 42 -45.38 0.76 -4.65
N ASN A 43 -45.73 1.98 -4.20
CA ASN A 43 -46.87 2.46 -3.40
C ASN A 43 -46.89 2.48 -1.84
N ASN A 44 -46.94 3.73 -1.35
CA ASN A 44 -47.75 4.32 -0.26
C ASN A 44 -48.08 3.51 1.00
N THR A 45 -47.76 4.08 2.17
CA THR A 45 -48.76 4.68 3.10
C THR A 45 -48.08 5.34 4.31
N ALA A 46 -48.56 6.53 4.68
CA ALA A 46 -48.34 7.16 5.98
C ALA A 46 -49.28 6.54 7.03
N PRO A 47 -48.99 6.74 8.34
CA PRO A 47 -49.91 7.57 9.10
C PRO A 47 -49.26 8.54 10.10
N ALA A 48 -50.09 9.50 10.48
CA ALA A 48 -49.84 10.69 11.28
C ALA A 48 -49.60 10.44 12.79
N GLY A 49 -48.91 11.39 13.42
CA GLY A 49 -48.90 11.60 14.87
C GLY A 49 -49.03 13.11 15.17
N THR A 50 -50.16 13.48 15.76
CA THR A 50 -50.55 14.83 16.20
C THR A 50 -49.90 15.20 17.54
N GLY A 51 -49.41 16.44 17.67
CA GLY A 51 -49.03 17.05 18.94
C GLY A 51 -48.70 18.53 18.79
N SER A 52 -49.64 19.39 19.17
CA SER A 52 -49.51 20.86 19.18
C SER A 52 -48.62 21.35 20.32
N ALA A 53 -47.70 22.28 20.02
CA ALA A 53 -47.20 23.26 20.96
C ALA A 53 -46.89 24.59 20.22
N ILE A 54 -47.24 25.69 20.86
CA ILE A 54 -47.40 27.05 20.34
C ILE A 54 -46.10 27.87 20.54
N TYR A 55 -45.72 28.57 19.46
CA TYR A 55 -44.98 29.84 19.34
C TYR A 55 -43.64 30.05 20.07
N GLY A 56 -42.58 30.00 19.28
CA GLY A 56 -41.41 30.88 19.38
C GLY A 56 -40.83 31.04 17.98
N GLU A 57 -40.88 32.23 17.40
CA GLU A 57 -40.22 32.54 16.12
C GLU A 57 -38.71 32.71 16.32
N PRO A 58 -37.86 31.97 15.61
CA PRO A 58 -36.51 32.42 15.29
C PRO A 58 -36.51 32.94 13.85
N THR A 59 -36.50 34.25 13.69
CA THR A 59 -36.28 34.90 12.39
C THR A 59 -34.89 34.52 11.89
N THR A 60 -34.82 33.61 10.92
CA THR A 60 -33.56 33.20 10.29
C THR A 60 -33.56 33.71 8.85
N THR A 61 -32.93 34.88 8.64
CA THR A 61 -32.73 35.43 7.30
C THR A 61 -31.64 34.62 6.61
N MET A 62 -31.99 33.77 5.64
CA MET A 62 -30.98 33.13 4.78
C MET A 62 -30.48 34.16 3.76
N ALA A 63 -29.21 34.55 3.87
CA ALA A 63 -28.51 35.26 2.81
C ALA A 63 -28.17 34.26 1.69
N THR A 64 -28.84 34.37 0.54
CA THR A 64 -28.51 33.58 -0.65
C THR A 64 -27.37 34.26 -1.41
N THR A 65 -26.14 33.81 -1.21
CA THR A 65 -25.00 34.23 -2.04
C THR A 65 -24.98 33.38 -3.31
N SER A 66 -25.31 33.98 -4.45
CA SER A 66 -25.16 33.36 -5.76
C SER A 66 -23.75 33.66 -6.29
N THR A 67 -22.91 32.63 -6.47
CA THR A 67 -21.60 32.78 -7.13
C THR A 67 -21.72 32.25 -8.55
N SER A 68 -21.54 33.11 -9.55
CA SER A 68 -21.46 32.72 -10.96
C SER A 68 -19.99 32.59 -11.35
N THR A 69 -19.60 31.42 -11.86
CA THR A 69 -18.26 31.20 -12.42
C THR A 69 -18.38 31.19 -13.93
N GLN A 70 -17.73 32.13 -14.62
CA GLN A 70 -17.60 32.14 -16.08
C GLN A 70 -16.28 31.49 -16.47
N THR A 71 -16.33 30.37 -17.19
CA THR A 71 -15.16 29.77 -17.83
C THR A 71 -14.92 30.45 -19.17
N SER A 72 -13.77 31.09 -19.33
CA SER A 72 -13.32 31.63 -20.61
C SER A 72 -12.48 30.56 -21.33
N TYR A 73 -12.86 30.20 -22.55
CA TYR A 73 -12.07 29.37 -23.43
C TYR A 73 -11.44 30.26 -24.50
N THR A 74 -10.13 30.16 -24.71
CA THR A 74 -9.45 30.73 -25.88
C THR A 74 -8.85 29.60 -26.68
N THR A 75 -9.34 29.40 -27.90
CA THR A 75 -8.75 28.45 -28.86
C THR A 75 -7.56 29.11 -29.55
N VAL A 76 -6.36 28.58 -29.33
CA VAL A 76 -5.16 28.99 -30.05
C VAL A 76 -5.01 28.12 -31.30
N TYR A 77 -5.12 28.73 -32.49
CA TYR A 77 -4.79 28.07 -33.75
C TYR A 77 -3.29 28.22 -34.02
N VAL A 78 -2.54 27.13 -33.92
CA VAL A 78 -1.13 27.09 -34.33
C VAL A 78 -1.04 26.53 -35.75
N LYS A 79 -0.55 27.34 -36.69
CA LYS A 79 -0.30 26.94 -38.07
C LYS A 79 1.02 26.15 -38.14
N PRO A 80 1.05 24.92 -38.70
CA PRO A 80 2.31 24.20 -38.85
C PRO A 80 3.21 24.90 -39.87
N SER A 81 4.45 25.17 -39.46
CA SER A 81 5.51 25.70 -40.34
C SER A 81 6.16 24.57 -41.16
N PRO A 82 6.64 24.87 -42.39
CA PRO A 82 7.18 23.86 -43.29
C PRO A 82 8.58 23.37 -42.85
N TYR A 83 8.73 22.05 -42.79
CA TYR A 83 9.98 21.31 -42.59
C TYR A 83 11.03 21.65 -43.67
N PRO A 84 12.32 21.76 -43.30
CA PRO A 84 13.42 21.48 -44.21
C PRO A 84 14.16 20.19 -43.83
N GLY A 85 14.30 19.28 -44.81
CA GLY A 85 15.50 18.47 -45.03
C GLY A 85 15.72 17.23 -44.16
N LEU A 86 15.44 16.06 -44.74
CA LEU A 86 16.01 14.78 -44.31
C LEU A 86 17.53 14.78 -44.53
N HIS A 87 18.29 14.62 -43.45
CA HIS A 87 19.67 14.14 -43.50
C HIS A 87 19.71 12.77 -42.79
N GLU A 88 20.06 11.73 -43.53
CA GLU A 88 20.34 10.39 -43.00
C GLU A 88 21.54 10.45 -42.06
N ALA A 89 21.31 10.18 -40.78
CA ALA A 89 22.37 9.84 -39.85
C ALA A 89 22.50 8.31 -39.82
N ASN A 90 23.61 7.81 -40.36
CA ASN A 90 24.02 6.42 -40.23
C ASN A 90 24.17 6.06 -38.75
N VAL A 91 23.22 5.28 -38.21
CA VAL A 91 23.38 4.60 -36.93
C VAL A 91 23.79 3.16 -37.24
N ALA A 92 25.01 2.81 -36.85
CA ALA A 92 25.52 1.45 -36.97
C ALA A 92 24.63 0.46 -36.21
N ASP A 93 24.46 -0.71 -36.82
CA ASP A 93 23.67 -1.85 -36.34
C ASP A 93 24.04 -2.21 -34.89
N VAL A 94 23.17 -1.87 -33.94
CA VAL A 94 23.26 -2.40 -32.58
C VAL A 94 22.58 -3.75 -32.60
N SER A 95 23.41 -4.79 -32.68
CA SER A 95 23.09 -6.18 -32.40
C SER A 95 22.10 -6.26 -31.23
N THR A 96 20.91 -6.78 -31.53
CA THR A 96 19.82 -7.04 -30.56
C THR A 96 20.26 -8.10 -29.56
N THR A 97 20.92 -7.67 -28.49
CA THR A 97 20.93 -8.43 -27.24
C THR A 97 19.63 -8.08 -26.50
N PRO A 98 18.80 -9.05 -26.06
CA PRO A 98 17.63 -8.75 -25.26
C PRO A 98 18.08 -8.03 -23.98
N GLY A 99 17.81 -6.73 -23.91
CA GLY A 99 18.19 -5.89 -22.79
C GLY A 99 17.30 -6.19 -21.58
N CYS A 100 17.92 -6.77 -20.55
CA CYS A 100 17.65 -6.53 -19.13
C CYS A 100 16.19 -6.22 -18.77
N GLY A 101 15.34 -7.24 -18.66
CA GLY A 101 14.10 -7.11 -17.90
C GLY A 101 14.46 -6.72 -16.47
N ALA A 102 13.83 -5.67 -15.94
CA ALA A 102 13.90 -5.41 -14.51
C ALA A 102 13.34 -6.66 -13.81
N THR A 103 14.17 -7.38 -13.06
CA THR A 103 13.73 -8.60 -12.38
C THR A 103 12.71 -8.18 -11.32
N VAL A 104 11.44 -8.50 -11.55
CA VAL A 104 10.38 -8.27 -10.58
C VAL A 104 10.76 -8.97 -9.28
N THR A 105 10.72 -8.24 -8.18
CA THR A 105 11.25 -8.74 -6.91
C THR A 105 10.14 -9.32 -6.04
N ARG A 106 10.24 -10.61 -5.71
CA ARG A 106 9.36 -11.29 -4.75
C ARG A 106 9.79 -10.95 -3.32
N GLY A 107 8.82 -10.59 -2.48
CA GLY A 107 9.04 -10.16 -1.10
C GLY A 107 8.45 -11.09 -0.04
N LEU A 108 8.72 -10.77 1.23
CA LEU A 108 8.18 -11.44 2.40
C LEU A 108 7.46 -10.43 3.30
N ALA A 109 6.13 -10.49 3.35
CA ALA A 109 5.31 -9.83 4.38
C ALA A 109 5.29 -10.71 5.64
N TYR A 110 5.82 -10.25 6.77
CA TYR A 110 6.00 -11.11 7.95
C TYR A 110 5.73 -10.40 9.28
N ASN A 111 5.23 -11.15 10.26
CA ASN A 111 5.19 -10.72 11.66
C ASN A 111 6.24 -11.45 12.51
N ASN A 112 6.44 -12.75 12.24
CA ASN A 112 7.45 -13.57 12.92
C ASN A 112 8.59 -13.90 11.95
N ALA A 113 9.77 -13.33 12.20
CA ALA A 113 10.97 -13.55 11.40
C ALA A 113 11.40 -15.02 11.32
N GLU A 114 11.18 -15.81 12.38
CA GLU A 114 11.59 -17.23 12.40
C GLU A 114 10.88 -18.05 11.32
N LEU A 115 9.62 -17.68 11.01
CA LEU A 115 8.81 -18.33 9.98
C LEU A 115 9.25 -18.00 8.55
N CYS A 116 10.16 -17.04 8.36
CA CYS A 116 10.72 -16.76 7.04
C CYS A 116 11.76 -17.81 6.62
N SER A 117 12.47 -18.40 7.59
CA SER A 117 13.56 -19.35 7.33
C SER A 117 13.10 -20.63 6.60
N THR A 118 11.82 -21.00 6.74
CA THR A 118 11.20 -22.16 6.08
C THR A 118 11.10 -22.01 4.56
N LEU A 119 11.13 -20.77 4.06
CA LEU A 119 10.94 -20.42 2.65
C LEU A 119 12.26 -20.38 1.85
N GLY A 120 13.42 -20.41 2.52
CA GLY A 120 14.74 -20.28 1.89
C GLY A 120 15.17 -18.83 1.63
N SER A 121 16.27 -18.64 0.88
CA SER A 121 16.98 -17.34 0.78
C SER A 121 16.90 -16.65 -0.60
N SER A 122 15.79 -16.80 -1.33
CA SER A 122 15.64 -16.29 -2.71
C SER A 122 14.75 -15.04 -2.84
N TYR A 123 14.43 -14.35 -1.74
CA TYR A 123 13.53 -13.18 -1.74
C TYR A 123 14.34 -11.90 -1.74
N GLY A 124 13.92 -10.90 -2.53
CA GLY A 124 14.69 -9.65 -2.65
C GLY A 124 14.31 -8.56 -1.66
N PHE A 125 13.19 -8.70 -0.93
CA PHE A 125 12.90 -7.85 0.21
C PHE A 125 12.03 -8.56 1.27
N GLY A 126 11.98 -7.97 2.47
CA GLY A 126 10.97 -8.26 3.47
C GLY A 126 10.49 -7.01 4.18
N TYR A 127 9.26 -7.03 4.67
CA TYR A 127 8.66 -5.96 5.47
C TYR A 127 7.68 -6.54 6.50
N ASN A 128 7.47 -5.80 7.59
CA ASN A 128 6.69 -6.25 8.75
C ASN A 128 5.70 -5.18 9.24
N TRP A 129 5.27 -4.29 8.35
CA TRP A 129 4.43 -3.12 8.64
C TRP A 129 4.99 -2.14 9.68
N ALA A 130 6.27 -2.27 10.05
CA ALA A 130 6.92 -1.43 11.04
C ALA A 130 8.08 -0.64 10.45
N GLN A 131 8.57 0.32 11.23
CA GLN A 131 9.72 1.14 10.85
C GLN A 131 11.06 0.40 10.99
N THR A 132 11.07 -0.71 11.73
CA THR A 132 12.28 -1.46 12.06
C THR A 132 12.03 -2.95 11.91
N GLU A 133 13.04 -3.65 11.39
CA GLU A 133 13.03 -5.11 11.33
C GLU A 133 13.01 -5.72 12.74
N ASN A 134 12.30 -6.83 12.90
CA ASN A 134 12.30 -7.65 14.11
C ASN A 134 13.05 -8.96 13.83
N ASN A 135 14.38 -8.87 13.91
CA ASN A 135 15.37 -9.87 13.48
C ASN A 135 15.67 -9.87 11.98
N ASP A 136 16.88 -10.31 11.67
CA ASP A 136 17.37 -10.47 10.29
C ASP A 136 16.82 -11.77 9.69
N ILE A 137 16.12 -11.64 8.57
CA ILE A 137 15.55 -12.77 7.82
C ILE A 137 16.38 -13.14 6.57
N GLY A 138 17.57 -12.56 6.41
CA GLY A 138 18.47 -12.83 5.30
C GLY A 138 18.09 -12.16 3.98
N THR A 139 17.17 -11.18 4.01
CA THR A 139 16.79 -10.35 2.86
C THR A 139 16.75 -8.88 3.24
N MET A 140 16.75 -7.99 2.24
CA MET A 140 16.70 -6.55 2.44
C MET A 140 15.41 -6.14 3.16
N PHE A 141 15.53 -5.49 4.31
CA PHE A 141 14.39 -4.94 5.00
C PHE A 141 13.93 -3.62 4.36
N ILE A 142 12.64 -3.48 4.11
CA ILE A 142 11.99 -2.23 3.68
C ILE A 142 11.19 -1.68 4.86
N PRO A 143 11.61 -0.54 5.46
CA PRO A 143 10.87 0.07 6.55
C PRO A 143 9.57 0.71 6.03
N MET A 144 8.54 0.69 6.87
CA MET A 144 7.24 1.29 6.58
C MET A 144 6.88 2.35 7.62
N MET A 145 6.45 3.51 7.15
CA MET A 145 5.69 4.45 7.99
C MET A 145 4.21 4.06 7.91
N HIS A 146 3.75 3.17 8.79
CA HIS A 146 2.39 2.62 8.70
C HIS A 146 1.33 3.72 8.88
N LYS A 147 1.45 4.55 9.93
CA LYS A 147 0.66 5.77 10.11
C LYS A 147 1.43 6.85 10.88
N PRO A 148 1.12 8.15 10.68
CA PRO A 148 1.85 9.24 11.34
C PRO A 148 1.88 9.17 12.87
N SER A 149 0.86 8.56 13.49
CA SER A 149 0.79 8.42 14.96
C SER A 149 1.73 7.38 15.55
N ASP A 150 2.44 6.60 14.73
CA ASP A 150 3.37 5.58 15.22
C ASP A 150 4.72 6.17 15.67
N SER A 151 5.08 7.37 15.23
CA SER A 151 6.36 8.02 15.58
C SER A 151 6.40 9.51 15.26
N THR A 152 7.45 10.19 15.72
CA THR A 152 7.81 11.52 15.21
C THR A 152 8.56 11.42 13.88
N ALA A 153 8.51 12.48 13.07
CA ALA A 153 9.25 12.53 11.79
C ALA A 153 10.77 12.35 11.96
N GLU A 154 11.34 12.88 13.06
CA GLU A 154 12.75 12.69 13.41
C GLU A 154 13.09 11.22 13.68
N ALA A 155 12.28 10.54 14.49
CA ALA A 155 12.50 9.13 14.81
C ALA A 155 12.33 8.24 13.57
N TRP A 156 11.36 8.56 12.72
CA TRP A 156 11.15 7.90 11.45
C TRP A 156 12.36 8.02 10.52
N LEU A 157 12.83 9.25 10.27
CA LEU A 157 13.99 9.48 9.41
C LEU A 157 15.23 8.75 9.96
N ALA A 158 15.45 8.77 11.28
CA ALA A 158 16.54 8.05 11.92
C ALA A 158 16.42 6.51 11.77
N ASN A 159 15.20 5.95 11.72
CA ASN A 159 14.98 4.53 11.45
C ASN A 159 15.24 4.20 9.98
N VAL A 160 14.81 5.05 9.06
CA VAL A 160 15.13 4.92 7.63
C VAL A 160 16.64 4.98 7.41
N ASP A 161 17.36 5.92 8.03
CA ASP A 161 18.82 6.02 7.95
C ASP A 161 19.51 4.71 8.33
N LYS A 162 19.03 4.04 9.39
CA LYS A 162 19.55 2.74 9.83
C LYS A 162 19.28 1.66 8.79
N ALA A 163 18.06 1.60 8.26
CA ALA A 163 17.68 0.63 7.23
C ALA A 163 18.50 0.82 5.95
N VAL A 164 18.68 2.06 5.48
CA VAL A 164 19.49 2.39 4.30
C VAL A 164 20.96 2.01 4.52
N LYS A 165 21.54 2.29 5.70
CA LYS A 165 22.89 1.84 6.06
C LYS A 165 23.03 0.32 6.08
N LYS A 166 21.95 -0.42 6.39
CA LYS A 166 21.88 -1.89 6.30
C LYS A 166 21.62 -2.39 4.86
N GLY A 167 21.45 -1.50 3.90
CA GLY A 167 21.30 -1.83 2.49
C GLY A 167 19.91 -1.66 1.91
N SER A 168 18.94 -1.13 2.67
CA SER A 168 17.60 -0.84 2.15
C SER A 168 17.65 0.10 0.94
N LYS A 169 16.91 -0.26 -0.12
CA LYS A 169 16.81 0.48 -1.39
C LYS A 169 15.42 1.06 -1.63
N ALA A 170 14.48 0.80 -0.74
CA ALA A 170 13.11 1.29 -0.82
C ALA A 170 12.55 1.56 0.57
N VAL A 171 11.54 2.42 0.65
CA VAL A 171 10.83 2.77 1.87
C VAL A 171 9.33 2.81 1.55
N MET A 172 8.50 2.24 2.42
CA MET A 172 7.05 2.21 2.26
C MET A 172 6.35 3.36 3.01
N GLY A 173 5.40 3.99 2.33
CA GLY A 173 4.49 4.97 2.92
C GLY A 173 3.37 4.37 3.76
N PHE A 174 2.35 5.18 4.00
CA PHE A 174 1.21 4.85 4.87
C PHE A 174 0.41 3.65 4.40
N ASN A 175 -0.06 2.84 5.35
CA ASN A 175 -0.77 1.60 5.07
C ASN A 175 -2.29 1.80 5.08
N GLU A 176 -2.94 1.62 3.93
CA GLU A 176 -4.39 1.61 3.76
C GLU A 176 -5.10 2.79 4.47
N CYS A 177 -4.66 4.03 4.19
CA CYS A 177 -5.34 5.21 4.77
C CYS A 177 -6.81 5.34 4.31
N ASP A 178 -7.19 4.63 3.24
CA ASP A 178 -8.57 4.48 2.81
C ASP A 178 -9.41 3.62 3.78
N ILE A 179 -8.79 2.75 4.58
CA ILE A 179 -9.49 1.87 5.52
C ILE A 179 -9.51 2.46 6.94
N ALA A 180 -10.71 2.57 7.51
CA ALA A 180 -10.94 3.20 8.81
C ALA A 180 -10.24 2.50 9.99
N ALA A 181 -9.95 1.20 9.87
CA ALA A 181 -9.28 0.42 10.90
C ALA A 181 -7.73 0.48 10.81
N GLN A 182 -7.18 1.10 9.77
CA GLN A 182 -5.75 1.11 9.45
C GLN A 182 -5.15 2.51 9.71
N CYS A 183 -4.48 3.12 8.74
CA CYS A 183 -4.01 4.50 8.83
C CYS A 183 -5.15 5.51 9.00
N ASN A 184 -6.30 5.29 8.33
CA ASN A 184 -7.53 6.09 8.43
C ASN A 184 -7.30 7.61 8.31
N LEU A 185 -6.87 8.07 7.13
CA LEU A 185 -6.69 9.49 6.83
C LEU A 185 -7.43 9.89 5.56
N SER A 186 -7.95 11.11 5.53
CA SER A 186 -8.38 11.72 4.26
C SER A 186 -7.16 11.97 3.37
N PRO A 187 -7.34 12.12 2.04
CA PRO A 187 -6.27 12.52 1.13
C PRO A 187 -5.49 13.76 1.57
N GLU A 188 -6.17 14.78 2.11
CA GLU A 188 -5.57 16.05 2.53
C GLU A 188 -4.75 15.89 3.82
N ALA A 189 -5.25 15.11 4.77
CA ALA A 189 -4.54 14.79 6.01
C ALA A 189 -3.32 13.90 5.73
N ALA A 190 -3.48 12.91 4.84
CA ALA A 190 -2.37 12.09 4.36
C ALA A 190 -1.35 12.96 3.62
N CYS A 191 -1.75 13.92 2.79
CA CYS A 191 -0.81 14.82 2.12
C CYS A 191 0.02 15.65 3.10
N SER A 192 -0.65 16.24 4.11
CA SER A 192 0.02 17.04 5.13
C SER A 192 1.06 16.21 5.87
N SER A 193 0.70 14.98 6.24
CA SER A 193 1.61 14.03 6.87
C SER A 193 2.71 13.55 5.92
N TRP A 194 2.41 13.35 4.63
CA TRP A 194 3.40 12.91 3.64
C TRP A 194 4.52 13.93 3.48
N LYS A 195 4.17 15.22 3.46
CA LYS A 195 5.13 16.32 3.41
C LYS A 195 6.03 16.37 4.64
N GLU A 196 5.53 15.97 5.81
CA GLU A 196 6.29 15.94 7.06
C GLU A 196 7.17 14.68 7.20
N TYR A 197 6.67 13.52 6.79
CA TYR A 197 7.33 12.23 7.07
C TYR A 197 8.06 11.61 5.87
N MET A 198 7.52 11.74 4.66
CA MET A 198 8.02 10.99 3.49
C MET A 198 8.84 11.85 2.53
N ASN A 199 8.47 13.12 2.34
CA ASN A 199 9.27 14.04 1.52
C ASN A 199 10.71 14.20 2.05
N PRO A 200 10.95 14.40 3.37
CA PRO A 200 12.31 14.49 3.91
C PRO A 200 13.13 13.21 3.73
N VAL A 201 12.47 12.04 3.70
CA VAL A 201 13.16 10.77 3.41
C VAL A 201 13.73 10.79 1.99
N LYS A 202 12.96 11.23 0.99
CA LYS A 202 13.47 11.35 -0.39
C LYS A 202 14.59 12.37 -0.51
N GLU A 203 14.50 13.47 0.23
CA GLU A 203 15.53 14.51 0.24
C GLU A 203 16.84 14.02 0.86
N ALA A 204 16.76 13.26 1.96
CA ALA A 204 17.92 12.66 2.62
C ALA A 204 18.51 11.47 1.84
N HIS A 205 17.67 10.69 1.16
CA HIS A 205 18.04 9.48 0.42
C HIS A 205 17.50 9.52 -1.02
N PRO A 206 18.10 10.33 -1.91
CA PRO A 206 17.57 10.52 -3.27
C PRO A 206 17.54 9.23 -4.10
N ASP A 207 18.43 8.28 -3.82
CA ASP A 207 18.55 6.99 -4.52
C ASP A 207 17.61 5.90 -3.98
N VAL A 208 16.88 6.18 -2.89
CA VAL A 208 15.90 5.25 -2.32
C VAL A 208 14.55 5.43 -3.03
N THR A 209 13.93 4.31 -3.41
CA THR A 209 12.57 4.30 -3.97
C THR A 209 11.55 4.57 -2.87
N ILE A 210 10.76 5.64 -3.01
CA ILE A 210 9.61 5.89 -2.16
C ILE A 210 8.40 5.19 -2.75
N ILE A 211 8.00 4.10 -2.11
CA ILE A 211 6.77 3.38 -2.40
C ILE A 211 5.62 4.17 -1.78
N GLY A 212 4.63 4.54 -2.59
CA GLY A 212 3.48 5.36 -2.22
C GLY A 212 2.64 4.77 -1.08
N PRO A 213 1.62 5.50 -0.60
CA PRO A 213 0.69 4.93 0.36
C PRO A 213 0.00 3.72 -0.29
N SER A 214 -0.07 2.60 0.44
CA SER A 214 -0.86 1.45 -0.03
C SER A 214 -2.35 1.76 0.12
N VAL A 215 -3.14 1.23 -0.81
CA VAL A 215 -4.59 1.30 -0.77
C VAL A 215 -5.20 -0.08 -1.00
N SER A 216 -6.37 -0.31 -0.40
CA SER A 216 -7.13 -1.53 -0.63
C SER A 216 -7.61 -1.64 -2.09
N ASN A 217 -8.15 -2.80 -2.48
CA ASN A 217 -8.91 -2.95 -3.73
C ASN A 217 -10.40 -2.55 -3.59
N GLY A 218 -10.75 -1.76 -2.57
CA GLY A 218 -12.11 -1.28 -2.34
C GLY A 218 -12.65 -0.39 -3.46
N GLN A 219 -13.97 -0.40 -3.63
CA GLN A 219 -14.66 0.54 -4.54
C GLN A 219 -14.65 1.95 -3.97
N ALA A 220 -14.82 2.95 -4.85
CA ALA A 220 -14.92 4.35 -4.44
C ALA A 220 -15.91 4.53 -3.27
N PRO A 221 -15.53 5.28 -2.22
CA PRO A 221 -14.39 6.21 -2.17
C PRO A 221 -13.05 5.57 -1.71
N LEU A 222 -12.93 4.25 -1.68
CA LEU A 222 -11.73 3.54 -1.24
C LEU A 222 -10.78 3.26 -2.40
N GLY A 223 -9.66 2.60 -2.10
CA GLY A 223 -8.75 2.06 -3.10
C GLY A 223 -8.18 3.10 -4.05
N LEU A 224 -8.17 2.78 -5.34
CA LEU A 224 -7.61 3.66 -6.38
C LEU A 224 -8.31 5.02 -6.47
N ASP A 225 -9.57 5.15 -6.03
CA ASP A 225 -10.23 6.46 -5.94
C ASP A 225 -9.60 7.33 -4.85
N TRP A 226 -9.37 6.76 -3.66
CA TRP A 226 -8.67 7.45 -2.58
C TRP A 226 -7.26 7.88 -3.03
N LEU A 227 -6.54 6.97 -3.70
CA LEU A 227 -5.17 7.25 -4.16
C LEU A 227 -5.15 8.36 -5.21
N SER A 228 -6.09 8.37 -6.16
CA SER A 228 -6.24 9.44 -7.15
C SER A 228 -6.48 10.81 -6.49
N ARG A 229 -7.35 10.85 -5.47
CA ARG A 229 -7.59 12.06 -4.69
C ARG A 229 -6.37 12.48 -3.86
N PHE A 230 -5.58 11.55 -3.35
CA PHE A 230 -4.31 11.84 -2.69
C PHE A 230 -3.32 12.50 -3.64
N HIS A 231 -3.12 11.98 -4.86
CA HIS A 231 -2.25 12.61 -5.84
C HIS A 231 -2.72 14.00 -6.25
N THR A 232 -4.04 14.21 -6.34
CA THR A 232 -4.62 15.54 -6.62
C THR A 232 -4.40 16.51 -5.45
N ALA A 233 -4.61 16.06 -4.21
CA ALA A 233 -4.41 16.85 -3.00
C ALA A 233 -2.92 17.11 -2.70
N CYS A 234 -2.03 16.26 -3.20
CA CYS A 234 -0.59 16.29 -2.91
C CYS A 234 0.30 16.26 -4.16
N PRO A 235 0.25 17.29 -5.02
CA PRO A 235 1.05 17.33 -6.24
C PRO A 235 2.58 17.35 -5.97
N ASP A 236 2.99 17.78 -4.77
CA ASP A 236 4.40 17.82 -4.37
C ASP A 236 4.87 16.56 -3.63
N ALA A 237 4.02 15.54 -3.48
CA ALA A 237 4.39 14.29 -2.83
C ALA A 237 5.54 13.62 -3.59
N LYS A 238 6.62 13.29 -2.89
CA LYS A 238 7.70 12.48 -3.44
C LYS A 238 7.29 11.02 -3.41
N VAL A 239 6.87 10.50 -4.56
CA VAL A 239 6.44 9.11 -4.75
C VAL A 239 7.08 8.59 -6.03
N ASP A 240 7.88 7.53 -5.93
CA ASP A 240 8.56 6.92 -7.07
C ASP A 240 7.78 5.72 -7.64
N ALA A 241 6.95 5.08 -6.82
CA ALA A 241 6.16 3.91 -7.21
C ALA A 241 4.77 3.90 -6.57
N THR A 242 3.80 3.36 -7.31
CA THR A 242 2.43 3.14 -6.83
C THR A 242 2.37 1.90 -5.95
N ASN A 243 1.57 1.91 -4.88
CA ASN A 243 1.41 0.75 -4.01
C ASN A 243 -0.07 0.36 -3.85
N ILE A 244 -0.38 -0.93 -4.04
CA ILE A 244 -1.74 -1.44 -3.99
C ILE A 244 -1.81 -2.77 -3.25
N HIS A 245 -2.98 -3.02 -2.66
CA HIS A 245 -3.36 -4.29 -2.08
C HIS A 245 -4.50 -4.95 -2.86
N PHE A 246 -4.57 -6.29 -2.84
CA PHE A 246 -5.66 -7.02 -3.46
C PHE A 246 -6.11 -8.23 -2.63
N TYR A 247 -7.35 -8.20 -2.16
CA TYR A 247 -8.01 -9.35 -1.52
C TYR A 247 -9.36 -9.62 -2.16
N ASP A 248 -9.66 -10.89 -2.39
CA ASP A 248 -10.88 -11.25 -3.10
C ASP A 248 -11.44 -12.61 -2.66
N VAL A 249 -12.69 -12.87 -3.02
CA VAL A 249 -13.29 -14.19 -2.94
C VAL A 249 -12.84 -15.00 -4.15
N TYR A 250 -12.43 -16.25 -3.93
CA TYR A 250 -12.02 -17.14 -5.00
C TYR A 250 -13.19 -17.58 -5.89
N ASP A 251 -13.04 -17.37 -7.18
CA ASP A 251 -13.86 -17.90 -8.26
C ASP A 251 -13.00 -18.01 -9.56
N ASP A 252 -13.62 -18.39 -10.67
CA ASP A 252 -12.95 -18.55 -11.97
C ASP A 252 -12.50 -17.22 -12.61
N LYS A 253 -12.85 -16.09 -12.02
CA LYS A 253 -12.56 -14.72 -12.48
C LYS A 253 -11.65 -13.94 -11.55
N THR A 254 -11.21 -14.50 -10.43
CA THR A 254 -10.34 -13.79 -9.47
C THR A 254 -9.03 -13.33 -10.11
N ILE A 255 -8.41 -14.16 -10.96
CA ILE A 255 -7.18 -13.77 -11.68
C ILE A 255 -7.42 -12.62 -12.68
N ASP A 256 -8.56 -12.62 -13.38
CA ASP A 256 -8.92 -11.53 -14.29
C ASP A 256 -9.07 -10.21 -13.52
N ARG A 257 -9.70 -10.26 -12.34
CA ARG A 257 -9.86 -9.08 -11.47
C ARG A 257 -8.53 -8.61 -10.88
N PHE A 258 -7.67 -9.53 -10.46
CA PHE A 258 -6.32 -9.20 -9.98
C PHE A 258 -5.50 -8.48 -11.04
N THR A 259 -5.37 -9.08 -12.23
CA THR A 259 -4.57 -8.50 -13.31
C THR A 259 -5.14 -7.17 -13.80
N ALA A 260 -6.46 -7.03 -13.89
CA ALA A 260 -7.11 -5.77 -14.23
C ALA A 260 -6.86 -4.68 -13.17
N HIS A 261 -6.81 -5.02 -11.89
CA HIS A 261 -6.51 -4.08 -10.82
C HIS A 261 -5.07 -3.56 -10.91
N VAL A 262 -4.10 -4.46 -11.13
CA VAL A 262 -2.69 -4.08 -11.31
C VAL A 262 -2.50 -3.17 -12.52
N LYS A 263 -3.10 -3.51 -13.68
CA LYS A 263 -3.03 -2.69 -14.90
C LYS A 263 -3.63 -1.31 -14.69
N LYS A 264 -4.82 -1.25 -14.06
CA LYS A 264 -5.48 0.02 -13.78
C LYS A 264 -4.64 0.92 -12.88
N ALA A 265 -3.94 0.35 -11.89
CA ALA A 265 -3.02 1.12 -11.05
C ALA A 265 -1.85 1.68 -11.87
N ALA A 266 -1.20 0.86 -12.70
CA ALA A 266 -0.09 1.28 -13.55
C ALA A 266 -0.50 2.40 -14.54
N GLU A 267 -1.64 2.23 -15.21
CA GLU A 267 -2.19 3.19 -16.18
C GLU A 267 -2.54 4.53 -15.55
N THR A 268 -3.06 4.53 -14.31
CA THR A 268 -3.53 5.76 -13.65
C THR A 268 -2.38 6.70 -13.30
N TYR A 269 -1.23 6.18 -12.91
CA TYR A 269 -0.12 6.98 -12.38
C TYR A 269 1.12 7.02 -13.28
N GLY A 270 1.20 6.15 -14.30
CA GLY A 270 2.38 6.06 -15.17
C GLY A 270 3.65 5.65 -14.42
N GLN A 271 3.49 5.07 -13.23
CA GLN A 271 4.55 4.59 -12.36
C GLN A 271 4.52 3.08 -12.30
N LYS A 272 5.66 2.46 -11.96
CA LYS A 272 5.68 1.04 -11.64
C LYS A 272 4.89 0.77 -10.36
N VAL A 273 4.29 -0.41 -10.30
CA VAL A 273 3.42 -0.86 -9.22
C VAL A 273 4.19 -1.79 -8.29
N TRP A 274 3.99 -1.58 -7.01
CA TRP A 274 4.27 -2.54 -5.95
C TRP A 274 2.93 -3.13 -5.50
N VAL A 275 2.85 -4.47 -5.46
CA VAL A 275 1.70 -5.19 -4.93
C VAL A 275 2.11 -5.74 -3.57
N THR A 276 2.17 -4.87 -2.55
CA THR A 276 2.73 -5.27 -1.25
C THR A 276 1.87 -6.28 -0.52
N GLU A 277 0.57 -6.34 -0.81
CA GLU A 277 -0.29 -7.40 -0.31
C GLU A 277 -1.21 -7.92 -1.41
N PHE A 278 -1.24 -9.23 -1.58
CA PHE A 278 -2.33 -9.88 -2.28
C PHE A 278 -2.63 -11.26 -1.70
N GLY A 279 -3.91 -11.63 -1.72
CA GLY A 279 -4.38 -12.87 -1.15
C GLY A 279 -5.85 -13.13 -1.44
N LEU A 280 -6.38 -14.16 -0.79
CA LEU A 280 -7.80 -14.52 -0.86
C LEU A 280 -8.43 -14.38 0.52
N ASN A 281 -9.68 -13.92 0.54
CA ASN A 281 -10.44 -13.76 1.77
C ASN A 281 -10.57 -15.11 2.50
N PRO A 282 -10.40 -15.15 3.83
CA PRO A 282 -10.61 -16.36 4.62
C PRO A 282 -11.97 -17.00 4.35
N GLY A 283 -12.01 -18.33 4.26
CA GLY A 283 -13.17 -19.14 3.96
C GLY A 283 -13.59 -19.18 2.49
N SER A 284 -12.88 -18.48 1.59
CA SER A 284 -13.27 -18.43 0.16
C SER A 284 -12.63 -19.51 -0.71
N ALA A 285 -11.54 -20.14 -0.27
CA ALA A 285 -10.75 -21.06 -1.09
C ALA A 285 -10.21 -22.24 -0.27
N THR A 286 -10.02 -23.39 -0.93
CA THR A 286 -9.12 -24.44 -0.39
C THR A 286 -7.66 -24.01 -0.54
N GLN A 287 -6.75 -24.67 0.16
CA GLN A 287 -5.31 -24.36 0.05
C GLN A 287 -4.79 -24.59 -1.38
N GLU A 288 -5.35 -25.56 -2.11
CA GLU A 288 -5.00 -25.85 -3.51
C GLU A 288 -5.52 -24.77 -4.45
N GLN A 289 -6.72 -24.26 -4.22
CA GLN A 289 -7.28 -23.12 -4.97
C GLN A 289 -6.45 -21.86 -4.76
N ALA A 290 -6.08 -21.57 -3.51
CA ALA A 290 -5.19 -20.46 -3.18
C ALA A 290 -3.79 -20.62 -3.81
N ALA A 291 -3.23 -21.83 -3.79
CA ALA A 291 -1.96 -22.13 -4.43
C ALA A 291 -2.02 -21.99 -5.96
N SER A 292 -3.13 -22.38 -6.60
CA SER A 292 -3.35 -22.19 -8.04
C SER A 292 -3.45 -20.72 -8.39
N PHE A 293 -4.26 -19.95 -7.64
CA PHE A 293 -4.38 -18.51 -7.83
C PHE A 293 -3.03 -17.81 -7.66
N LEU A 294 -2.28 -18.13 -6.60
CA LEU A 294 -0.94 -17.60 -6.39
C LEU A 294 -0.02 -17.89 -7.58
N LYS A 295 -0.03 -19.11 -8.10
CA LYS A 295 0.79 -19.49 -9.26
C LYS A 295 0.47 -18.62 -10.48
N ASP A 296 -0.80 -18.41 -10.77
CA ASP A 296 -1.24 -17.60 -11.91
C ASP A 296 -0.89 -16.11 -11.71
N CYS A 297 -1.05 -15.58 -10.49
CA CYS A 297 -0.63 -14.24 -10.12
C CYS A 297 0.88 -14.06 -10.32
N MET A 298 1.70 -14.99 -9.83
CA MET A 298 3.16 -14.92 -9.97
C MET A 298 3.59 -14.99 -11.44
N ALA A 299 2.99 -15.86 -12.24
CA ALA A 299 3.26 -15.92 -13.69
C ALA A 299 2.99 -14.58 -14.40
N TYR A 300 1.93 -13.89 -14.01
CA TYR A 300 1.63 -12.54 -14.50
C TYR A 300 2.61 -11.50 -13.96
N LEU A 301 2.83 -11.46 -12.64
CA LEU A 301 3.66 -10.44 -11.99
C LEU A 301 5.12 -10.54 -12.43
N ASP A 302 5.69 -11.74 -12.54
CA ASP A 302 7.09 -11.98 -12.93
C ASP A 302 7.39 -11.56 -14.38
N THR A 303 6.36 -11.45 -15.24
CA THR A 303 6.49 -11.05 -16.66
C THR A 303 5.95 -9.66 -16.95
N SER A 304 5.36 -8.99 -15.96
CA SER A 304 4.76 -7.68 -16.13
C SER A 304 5.84 -6.59 -16.08
N ASP A 305 5.97 -5.84 -17.16
CA ASP A 305 6.83 -4.65 -17.15
C ASP A 305 6.35 -3.64 -16.11
N ASP A 306 5.06 -3.58 -15.80
CA ASP A 306 4.48 -2.57 -14.91
C ASP A 306 4.78 -2.80 -13.43
N VAL A 307 5.28 -3.98 -13.05
CA VAL A 307 5.45 -4.37 -11.64
C VAL A 307 6.93 -4.35 -11.25
N GLN A 308 7.24 -3.79 -10.08
CA GLN A 308 8.61 -3.80 -9.53
C GLN A 308 8.78 -4.79 -8.38
N GLY A 309 7.74 -4.98 -7.57
CA GLY A 309 7.80 -5.92 -6.46
C GLY A 309 6.41 -6.35 -6.00
N TYR A 310 6.34 -7.55 -5.44
CA TYR A 310 5.10 -8.09 -4.89
C TYR A 310 5.36 -8.95 -3.66
N SER A 311 4.37 -9.06 -2.77
CA SER A 311 4.39 -10.02 -1.67
C SER A 311 3.03 -10.66 -1.48
N TRP A 312 2.99 -11.99 -1.45
CA TRP A 312 1.80 -12.70 -0.98
C TRP A 312 1.54 -12.35 0.48
N PHE A 313 0.27 -12.21 0.85
CA PHE A 313 -0.12 -12.04 2.24
C PHE A 313 -0.49 -13.41 2.85
N MET A 314 0.33 -14.00 3.72
CA MET A 314 1.62 -13.53 4.24
C MET A 314 2.46 -14.70 4.79
N VAL A 315 3.67 -14.42 5.26
CA VAL A 315 4.45 -15.37 6.07
C VAL A 315 3.77 -15.56 7.41
N GLY A 316 3.20 -16.75 7.62
CA GLY A 316 2.54 -17.13 8.86
C GLY A 316 1.87 -18.49 8.73
N THR A 317 1.14 -18.93 9.77
CA THR A 317 0.51 -20.26 9.85
C THR A 317 -1.02 -20.25 9.80
N GLY A 318 -1.62 -19.08 9.56
CA GLY A 318 -3.06 -18.91 9.40
C GLY A 318 -3.59 -19.40 8.05
N GLU A 319 -4.89 -19.23 7.85
CA GLU A 319 -5.52 -19.57 6.58
C GLU A 319 -4.88 -18.79 5.41
N ASN A 320 -4.64 -19.46 4.29
CA ASN A 320 -3.98 -18.90 3.10
C ASN A 320 -2.55 -18.37 3.33
N GLN A 321 -1.92 -18.62 4.48
CA GLN A 321 -0.55 -18.18 4.75
C GLN A 321 0.49 -19.23 4.31
N LEU A 322 1.75 -18.82 4.23
CA LEU A 322 2.82 -19.59 3.59
C LEU A 322 3.29 -20.81 4.39
N ASN A 323 3.02 -20.87 5.69
CA ASN A 323 3.44 -21.97 6.56
C ASN A 323 2.24 -22.76 7.11
N LEU A 324 2.53 -23.97 7.55
CA LEU A 324 1.77 -24.79 8.48
C LEU A 324 2.60 -24.97 9.75
N SER A 325 2.05 -25.65 10.75
CA SER A 325 2.78 -25.95 12.00
C SER A 325 4.03 -26.81 11.80
N ASP A 326 4.10 -27.58 10.71
CA ASP A 326 5.12 -28.60 10.44
C ASP A 326 5.81 -28.43 9.07
N GLY A 327 5.68 -27.28 8.42
CA GLY A 327 6.35 -27.00 7.15
C GLY A 327 5.64 -25.95 6.30
N LEU A 328 5.87 -25.98 4.99
CA LEU A 328 5.20 -25.09 4.04
C LEU A 328 3.78 -25.57 3.73
N SER A 329 2.84 -24.63 3.66
CA SER A 329 1.51 -24.87 3.10
C SER A 329 1.62 -25.15 1.58
N PRO A 330 0.57 -25.65 0.90
CA PRO A 330 0.52 -25.72 -0.56
C PRO A 330 0.83 -24.36 -1.21
N ILE A 331 0.34 -23.26 -0.62
CA ILE A 331 0.64 -21.90 -1.04
C ILE A 331 2.13 -21.60 -0.86
N GLY A 332 2.70 -21.91 0.31
CA GLY A 332 4.13 -21.74 0.59
C GLY A 332 5.04 -22.51 -0.36
N LYS A 333 4.66 -23.74 -0.73
CA LYS A 333 5.41 -24.55 -1.70
C LYS A 333 5.44 -23.90 -3.08
N VAL A 334 4.33 -23.33 -3.54
CA VAL A 334 4.27 -22.56 -4.80
C VAL A 334 5.11 -21.29 -4.69
N TYR A 335 4.97 -20.56 -3.57
CA TYR A 335 5.69 -19.30 -3.35
C TYR A 335 7.21 -19.48 -3.30
N ALA A 336 7.69 -20.56 -2.69
CA ALA A 336 9.12 -20.89 -2.64
C ALA A 336 9.64 -21.57 -3.92
N GLY A 337 8.79 -22.35 -4.61
CA GLY A 337 9.20 -23.26 -5.68
C GLY A 337 9.15 -22.70 -7.10
N SER A 338 8.64 -21.48 -7.30
CA SER A 338 8.62 -20.85 -8.62
C SER A 338 9.97 -20.17 -8.90
N SER A 339 10.84 -20.89 -9.63
CA SER A 339 12.03 -20.36 -10.33
C SER A 339 11.80 -20.50 -11.84
#